data_AF-A0A7S4RVF5-F1
#
_entry.id   AF-A0A7S4RVF5-F1
#
_cell.length_a   1.000
_cell.length_b   1.000
_cell.length_c   1.000
_cell.angle_alpha   90.00
_cell.angle_beta   90.00
_cell.angle_gamma   90.00
#
_symmetry.space_group_name_H-M   'P 1'
#
loop_
_entity.id
_entity.type
_entity.pdbx_description
1 polymer ?
#
loop_
_entity_poly.entity_id
_entity_poly.type
_entity_poly.pdbx_seq_one_letter_code
_entity_poly.pdbx_strand_id
1 'polypeptide(L)'
;QAWLKERPRFPASLGFSAASEGPSGAMAAPGPADSFDLLGLGAGELPAPEGLQHVPAAQSQDAVLCPPAAAPDAVGALHPDRSPPARQGATAGSDDHSSKADQLLPRDAGLRRFVVRCEGRWRVRSAPSLSSKVVGTVANGTVVIAKEELSESASSGARLTAPSGMCEGLAADSTSAQQATSAIGSLWVHVMRFEAQEPMGVSEIKRDAASGGYLYCLRRNALGYGLYEVGVEPLDGPLITLPENLSSELRSDAQRAAADKSEDVSLTWKLLGAAESVGRFFNSMSRADEGGISEDMKPQVRRRPEEVFEVRQREQLKKSAGTLKKATQKIISKAGASPDDALAGMPKEICRRFARLRSSMADTAKGMPLVAPQVDATPATTRTAGEGGVPDLERFVELLARLERTGGWPELGSELRQEVVSFSNKHAADLETHARGLGKASGVAERPVSFEGTAAGSPAQSTPSGGGLLPLLPPPPPPSSGVSTGRLI
;
A
#
# COMPACT_ATOMS: atom_id res chain seq x y z
N GLN A 1 -52.41 -5.50 -26.28
CA GLN A 1 -52.78 -4.64 -27.43
C GLN A 1 -52.74 -3.21 -26.92
N ALA A 2 -51.91 -2.27 -27.33
CA ALA A 2 -50.93 -2.18 -28.39
C ALA A 2 -49.79 -1.30 -27.84
N TRP A 3 -48.53 -1.65 -28.12
CA TRP A 3 -47.35 -0.77 -28.17
C TRP A 3 -46.14 -1.65 -28.51
N LEU A 4 -46.03 -1.96 -29.80
CA LEU A 4 -44.97 -2.78 -30.39
C LEU A 4 -44.74 -2.21 -31.81
N LYS A 5 -43.85 -1.21 -31.89
CA LYS A 5 -43.36 -0.51 -33.09
C LYS A 5 -42.34 0.51 -32.55
N GLU A 6 -41.06 0.57 -32.88
CA GLU A 6 -40.25 0.09 -34.00
C GLU A 6 -38.81 -0.11 -33.49
N ARG A 7 -38.13 -1.18 -33.89
CA ARG A 7 -36.67 -1.31 -33.76
C ARG A 7 -36.08 -1.31 -35.18
N PRO A 8 -35.14 -0.41 -35.52
CA PRO A 8 -34.41 -0.52 -36.77
C PRO A 8 -33.43 -1.69 -36.72
N ARG A 9 -33.54 -2.56 -37.74
CA ARG A 9 -32.61 -3.66 -38.02
C ARG A 9 -31.32 -3.06 -38.61
N PHE A 10 -30.18 -3.28 -37.96
CA PHE A 10 -28.87 -3.10 -38.60
C PHE A 10 -28.42 -4.44 -39.20
N PRO A 11 -27.94 -4.46 -40.46
CA PRO A 11 -27.47 -5.67 -41.09
C PRO A 11 -26.10 -6.11 -40.55
N ALA A 12 -25.96 -7.43 -40.46
CA ALA A 12 -24.74 -8.15 -40.18
C ALA A 12 -23.75 -8.12 -41.38
N SER A 13 -22.52 -8.52 -41.06
CA SER A 13 -21.41 -8.86 -41.95
C SER A 13 -20.52 -7.70 -42.40
N LEU A 14 -19.27 -7.74 -41.93
CA LEU A 14 -18.08 -7.72 -42.77
C LEU A 14 -16.99 -8.47 -41.99
N GLY A 15 -16.72 -9.70 -42.40
CA GLY A 15 -15.58 -10.49 -41.93
C GLY A 15 -14.31 -9.96 -42.60
N PHE A 16 -13.36 -9.51 -41.80
CA PHE A 16 -12.01 -9.22 -42.26
C PHE A 16 -11.15 -10.47 -42.02
N SER A 17 -10.93 -11.21 -43.10
CA SER A 17 -9.93 -12.27 -43.20
C SER A 17 -8.61 -11.61 -43.61
N ALA A 18 -7.62 -11.61 -42.73
CA ALA A 18 -6.27 -11.17 -43.04
C ALA A 18 -5.37 -12.40 -43.18
N ALA A 19 -5.18 -12.82 -44.42
CA ALA A 19 -4.04 -13.62 -44.85
C ALA A 19 -2.87 -12.67 -45.16
N SER A 20 -1.68 -12.98 -44.65
CA SER A 20 -0.40 -12.36 -45.02
C SER A 20 0.68 -13.33 -44.51
N GLU A 21 1.02 -14.34 -45.29
CA GLU A 21 2.23 -14.35 -46.15
C GLU A 21 3.50 -13.94 -45.39
N GLY A 22 4.33 -14.94 -45.10
CA GLY A 22 5.71 -14.74 -44.68
C GLY A 22 6.60 -14.34 -45.86
N PRO A 23 7.84 -13.94 -45.57
CA PRO A 23 8.93 -14.71 -46.16
C PRO A 23 10.03 -15.07 -45.17
N SER A 24 10.54 -16.28 -45.39
CA SER A 24 11.79 -16.80 -44.85
C SER A 24 12.96 -15.89 -45.22
N GLY A 25 13.75 -15.50 -44.23
CA GLY A 25 15.05 -14.87 -44.41
C GLY A 25 16.05 -15.57 -43.48
N ALA A 26 16.69 -16.61 -43.99
CA ALA A 26 17.84 -17.24 -43.37
C ALA A 26 19.01 -16.24 -43.35
N MET A 27 19.58 -15.96 -42.18
CA MET A 27 20.90 -15.35 -42.08
C MET A 27 21.78 -16.11 -41.11
N ALA A 28 23.01 -16.28 -41.61
CA ALA A 28 24.04 -17.19 -41.17
C ALA A 28 24.65 -16.82 -39.82
N ALA A 29 25.08 -17.87 -39.12
CA ALA A 29 26.03 -17.79 -38.03
C ALA A 29 27.42 -17.35 -38.54
N PRO A 30 28.19 -16.57 -37.77
CA PRO A 30 29.63 -16.62 -37.81
C PRO A 30 30.15 -17.43 -36.60
N GLY A 31 31.00 -18.40 -36.91
CA GLY A 31 31.74 -19.20 -35.94
C GLY A 31 32.90 -18.44 -35.28
N PRO A 32 33.68 -19.14 -34.44
CA PRO A 32 34.62 -18.54 -33.50
C PRO A 32 36.06 -18.53 -34.03
N ALA A 33 36.76 -17.42 -33.85
CA ALA A 33 38.21 -17.24 -33.91
C ALA A 33 38.50 -15.79 -33.45
N ASP A 34 39.55 -15.42 -32.75
CA ASP A 34 40.70 -16.15 -32.24
C ASP A 34 41.33 -15.30 -31.15
N SER A 35 42.14 -15.99 -30.35
CA SER A 35 43.19 -15.49 -29.49
C SER A 35 43.91 -14.22 -29.99
N PHE A 36 44.16 -13.26 -29.09
CA PHE A 36 45.47 -12.60 -29.02
C PHE A 36 45.71 -12.04 -27.63
N ASP A 37 46.87 -12.42 -27.12
CA ASP A 37 47.44 -12.14 -25.82
C ASP A 37 48.42 -10.94 -25.94
N LEU A 38 48.83 -10.43 -24.77
CA LEU A 38 50.13 -9.77 -24.49
C LEU A 38 50.36 -8.25 -24.70
N LEU A 39 50.51 -7.59 -23.53
CA LEU A 39 51.55 -6.62 -23.06
C LEU A 39 51.34 -5.09 -23.09
N GLY A 40 51.65 -4.49 -21.92
CA GLY A 40 52.16 -3.11 -21.75
C GLY A 40 51.66 -2.41 -20.47
N LEU A 41 52.09 -2.82 -19.27
CA LEU A 41 53.11 -2.19 -18.39
C LEU A 41 52.81 -0.78 -17.82
N GLY A 42 52.94 -0.67 -16.49
CA GLY A 42 53.02 0.58 -15.71
C GLY A 42 52.46 0.41 -14.28
N ALA A 43 53.08 -0.37 -13.40
CA ALA A 43 54.09 0.04 -12.41
C ALA A 43 53.57 1.07 -11.38
N GLY A 44 53.29 0.59 -10.16
CA GLY A 44 52.98 1.39 -8.97
C GLY A 44 53.22 0.55 -7.71
N GLU A 45 54.32 0.86 -7.05
CA GLU A 45 55.07 0.11 -6.05
C GLU A 45 54.41 0.07 -4.66
N LEU A 46 54.46 -1.09 -3.99
CA LEU A 46 54.12 -1.31 -2.58
C LEU A 46 55.31 -0.97 -1.68
N PRO A 47 55.05 -0.78 -0.37
CA PRO A 47 55.77 -1.62 0.58
C PRO A 47 54.85 -2.28 1.62
N ALA A 48 55.02 -3.59 1.77
CA ALA A 48 54.79 -4.35 3.00
C ALA A 48 56.18 -4.57 3.66
N PRO A 49 56.37 -5.05 4.92
CA PRO A 49 55.77 -6.32 5.40
C PRO A 49 55.54 -6.40 6.94
N GLU A 50 55.29 -7.63 7.39
CA GLU A 50 55.38 -8.17 8.77
C GLU A 50 54.06 -8.17 9.57
N GLY A 51 53.54 -9.28 10.11
CA GLY A 51 54.06 -10.64 10.21
C GLY A 51 52.96 -11.64 10.56
N LEU A 52 53.16 -12.87 10.12
CA LEU A 52 52.36 -14.06 10.44
C LEU A 52 52.65 -14.48 11.89
N GLN A 53 51.61 -14.59 12.72
CA GLN A 53 51.64 -15.48 13.88
C GLN A 53 50.45 -16.44 13.86
N HIS A 54 50.84 -17.69 14.02
CA HIS A 54 50.07 -18.92 13.94
C HIS A 54 49.86 -19.41 15.37
N VAL A 55 48.62 -19.56 15.85
CA VAL A 55 48.30 -20.13 17.18
C VAL A 55 46.96 -20.91 17.08
N PRO A 56 46.79 -22.04 17.80
CA PRO A 56 46.17 -23.24 17.25
C PRO A 56 44.71 -23.47 17.64
N ALA A 57 44.13 -24.47 16.97
CA ALA A 57 42.84 -25.08 17.25
C ALA A 57 42.77 -25.66 18.68
N ALA A 58 41.75 -25.27 19.43
CA ALA A 58 41.33 -25.93 20.65
C ALA A 58 39.90 -26.45 20.47
N GLN A 59 39.78 -27.77 20.57
CA GLN A 59 38.54 -28.49 20.80
C GLN A 59 38.05 -28.17 22.22
N SER A 60 36.77 -27.86 22.39
CA SER A 60 36.09 -28.10 23.66
C SER A 60 34.64 -28.50 23.37
N GLN A 61 34.35 -29.75 23.67
CA GLN A 61 33.02 -30.22 23.99
C GLN A 61 32.60 -29.53 25.30
N ASP A 62 31.37 -29.05 25.38
CA ASP A 62 30.61 -29.13 26.63
C ASP A 62 29.12 -29.05 26.34
N ALA A 63 28.44 -30.13 26.74
CA ALA A 63 27.00 -30.25 26.79
C ALA A 63 26.50 -29.48 28.02
N VAL A 64 25.58 -28.53 27.83
CA VAL A 64 24.83 -27.94 28.94
C VAL A 64 23.33 -28.06 28.66
N LEU A 65 22.69 -28.67 29.66
CA LEU A 65 21.31 -29.11 29.74
C LEU A 65 20.29 -27.98 29.53
N CYS A 66 19.20 -28.32 28.84
CA CYS A 66 17.91 -27.63 28.92
C CYS A 66 17.34 -27.70 30.35
N PRO A 67 16.85 -26.60 30.94
CA PRO A 67 15.89 -26.68 32.03
C PRO A 67 14.45 -26.82 31.50
N PRO A 68 13.59 -27.61 32.17
CA PRO A 68 12.23 -27.90 31.71
C PRO A 68 11.22 -26.80 32.05
N ALA A 69 10.16 -26.77 31.25
CA ALA A 69 9.00 -25.91 31.38
C ALA A 69 8.30 -26.08 32.74
N ALA A 70 8.10 -24.98 33.45
CA ALA A 70 7.24 -24.91 34.63
C ALA A 70 5.78 -24.66 34.21
N ALA A 71 4.90 -25.56 34.63
CA ALA A 71 3.45 -25.41 34.56
C ALA A 71 2.98 -24.29 35.52
N PRO A 72 1.91 -23.55 35.18
CA PRO A 72 1.24 -22.71 36.16
C PRO A 72 0.28 -23.55 37.01
N ASP A 73 0.63 -23.70 38.29
CA ASP A 73 -0.23 -24.25 39.32
C ASP A 73 -1.45 -23.34 39.57
N ALA A 74 -2.58 -24.02 39.72
CA ALA A 74 -3.84 -23.48 40.18
C ALA A 74 -3.77 -23.21 41.69
N VAL A 75 -4.05 -21.97 42.11
CA VAL A 75 -4.42 -21.66 43.49
C VAL A 75 -5.56 -20.64 43.51
N GLY A 76 -6.74 -21.15 43.89
CA GLY A 76 -7.49 -20.68 45.06
C GLY A 76 -7.88 -19.20 45.13
N ALA A 77 -9.16 -18.96 44.82
CA ALA A 77 -10.13 -18.17 45.58
C ALA A 77 -9.61 -17.11 46.58
N LEU A 78 -10.07 -15.86 46.41
CA LEU A 78 -10.71 -15.11 47.49
C LEU A 78 -11.60 -14.00 46.92
N HIS A 79 -12.87 -14.10 47.26
CA HIS A 79 -13.98 -13.18 47.04
C HIS A 79 -13.79 -11.93 47.93
N PRO A 80 -14.16 -10.73 47.46
CA PRO A 80 -14.83 -9.82 48.37
C PRO A 80 -16.20 -9.37 47.83
N ASP A 81 -17.15 -9.64 48.72
CA ASP A 81 -18.52 -9.18 48.80
C ASP A 81 -18.67 -7.68 48.52
N ARG A 82 -19.53 -7.32 47.56
CA ARG A 82 -20.02 -5.94 47.41
C ARG A 82 -21.43 -5.94 46.83
N SER A 83 -22.41 -6.02 47.73
CA SER A 83 -23.81 -5.75 47.45
C SER A 83 -24.03 -4.30 47.02
N PRO A 84 -25.00 -4.03 46.12
CA PRO A 84 -25.70 -2.75 46.07
C PRO A 84 -27.18 -2.90 46.49
N PRO A 85 -27.81 -1.82 46.97
CA PRO A 85 -29.06 -1.88 47.71
C PRO A 85 -30.31 -2.01 46.84
N ALA A 86 -31.31 -2.64 47.44
CA ALA A 86 -32.68 -2.75 46.96
C ALA A 86 -33.31 -1.39 46.68
N ARG A 87 -33.96 -1.27 45.52
CA ARG A 87 -34.97 -0.25 45.26
C ARG A 87 -36.23 -0.92 44.74
N GLN A 88 -37.23 -0.98 45.62
CA GLN A 88 -38.61 -1.31 45.29
C GLN A 88 -39.23 -0.16 44.50
N GLY A 89 -40.03 -0.49 43.48
CA GLY A 89 -40.80 0.46 42.69
C GLY A 89 -41.58 -0.26 41.60
N ALA A 90 -42.81 -0.65 41.95
CA ALA A 90 -43.77 -1.28 41.06
C ALA A 90 -44.43 -0.25 40.12
N THR A 91 -44.56 -0.58 38.83
CA THR A 91 -45.65 -0.25 37.89
C THR A 91 -45.37 -1.05 36.60
N ALA A 92 -46.03 -2.18 36.35
CA ALA A 92 -47.30 -2.30 35.62
C ALA A 92 -47.21 -1.82 34.16
N GLY A 93 -47.23 -2.79 33.22
CA GLY A 93 -47.61 -2.60 31.81
C GLY A 93 -46.46 -2.31 30.85
N SER A 94 -45.91 -3.35 30.20
CA SER A 94 -45.23 -3.16 28.92
C SER A 94 -45.31 -4.45 28.10
N ASP A 95 -45.74 -4.27 26.86
CA ASP A 95 -46.24 -5.26 25.94
C ASP A 95 -45.22 -6.32 25.52
N ASP A 96 -45.72 -7.56 25.54
CA ASP A 96 -45.12 -8.75 24.95
C ASP A 96 -45.04 -8.59 23.42
N HIS A 97 -44.02 -7.89 22.92
CA HIS A 97 -43.65 -7.97 21.50
C HIS A 97 -42.91 -9.29 21.24
N SER A 98 -43.73 -10.33 21.19
CA SER A 98 -43.44 -11.64 20.63
C SER A 98 -42.65 -11.50 19.33
N SER A 99 -41.40 -11.92 19.38
CA SER A 99 -40.50 -12.07 18.24
C SER A 99 -40.92 -13.28 17.39
N LYS A 100 -42.12 -13.20 16.80
CA LYS A 100 -42.68 -14.15 15.82
C LYS A 100 -42.87 -13.43 14.49
N ALA A 101 -41.77 -13.14 13.82
CA ALA A 101 -41.79 -12.60 12.45
C ALA A 101 -40.81 -13.33 11.53
N ASP A 102 -40.56 -14.63 11.78
CA ASP A 102 -39.66 -15.44 10.96
C ASP A 102 -40.34 -16.72 10.42
N GLN A 103 -41.63 -16.63 10.11
CA GLN A 103 -42.37 -17.73 9.50
C GLN A 103 -43.05 -17.31 8.19
N LEU A 104 -42.50 -17.91 7.12
CA LEU A 104 -43.22 -18.40 5.95
C LEU A 104 -43.70 -17.35 4.94
N LEU A 105 -42.77 -16.53 4.45
CA LEU A 105 -42.85 -16.18 3.02
C LEU A 105 -42.69 -17.48 2.21
N PRO A 106 -43.44 -17.69 1.12
CA PRO A 106 -43.26 -18.84 0.24
C PRO A 106 -41.77 -18.93 -0.09
N ARG A 107 -41.15 -20.08 0.18
CA ARG A 107 -39.77 -20.34 -0.26
C ARG A 107 -39.77 -20.14 -1.77
N ASP A 108 -39.31 -18.97 -2.23
CA ASP A 108 -39.00 -18.72 -3.63
C ASP A 108 -38.06 -19.83 -4.05
N ALA A 109 -38.59 -20.79 -4.81
CA ALA A 109 -37.94 -22.07 -5.07
C ALA A 109 -36.62 -21.82 -5.78
N GLY A 110 -35.51 -21.83 -5.03
CA GLY A 110 -34.16 -21.63 -5.54
C GLY A 110 -33.40 -20.41 -5.01
N LEU A 111 -34.02 -19.55 -4.17
CA LEU A 111 -33.27 -18.50 -3.47
C LEU A 111 -32.64 -19.06 -2.18
N ARG A 112 -31.36 -18.77 -1.98
CA ARG A 112 -30.60 -19.15 -0.79
C ARG A 112 -30.10 -17.92 -0.07
N ARG A 113 -29.98 -18.03 1.26
CA ARG A 113 -29.45 -16.99 2.13
C ARG A 113 -28.00 -17.34 2.46
N PHE A 114 -27.11 -16.38 2.24
CA PHE A 114 -25.70 -16.51 2.58
C PHE A 114 -25.29 -15.40 3.55
N VAL A 115 -24.38 -15.67 4.48
CA VAL A 115 -23.73 -14.67 5.33
C VAL A 115 -22.30 -14.46 4.84
N VAL A 116 -21.90 -13.21 4.68
CA VAL A 116 -20.52 -12.86 4.31
C VAL A 116 -19.61 -13.06 5.53
N ARG A 117 -18.58 -13.88 5.38
CA ARG A 117 -17.45 -14.01 6.32
C ARG A 117 -16.16 -13.58 5.65
N CYS A 118 -15.62 -12.43 6.01
CA CYS A 118 -14.36 -11.90 5.45
C CYS A 118 -13.60 -10.98 6.39
N GLU A 119 -12.27 -10.95 6.25
CA GLU A 119 -11.43 -9.88 6.80
C GLU A 119 -11.44 -8.68 5.82
N GLY A 120 -12.25 -7.67 6.14
CA GLY A 120 -12.39 -6.45 5.34
C GLY A 120 -13.66 -6.41 4.48
N ARG A 121 -13.50 -6.26 3.16
CA ARG A 121 -14.60 -6.03 2.22
C ARG A 121 -14.64 -7.08 1.11
N TRP A 122 -15.78 -7.74 0.95
CA TRP A 122 -16.06 -8.68 -0.12
C TRP A 122 -16.51 -7.95 -1.39
N ARG A 123 -16.03 -8.36 -2.56
CA ARG A 123 -16.29 -7.65 -3.83
C ARG A 123 -17.55 -8.18 -4.52
N VAL A 124 -18.38 -7.25 -4.96
CA VAL A 124 -19.55 -7.51 -5.83
C VAL A 124 -19.17 -7.14 -7.27
N ARG A 125 -19.52 -7.99 -8.23
CA ARG A 125 -19.11 -7.86 -9.63
C ARG A 125 -20.27 -7.87 -10.60
N SER A 126 -20.05 -7.36 -11.81
CA SER A 126 -21.08 -7.30 -12.87
C SER A 126 -21.26 -8.60 -13.66
N ALA A 127 -20.30 -9.54 -13.59
CA ALA A 127 -20.36 -10.85 -14.25
C ALA A 127 -19.64 -11.91 -13.39
N PRO A 128 -19.94 -13.22 -13.57
CA PRO A 128 -19.35 -14.33 -12.80
C PRO A 128 -17.90 -14.63 -13.25
N SER A 129 -17.01 -13.65 -13.09
CA SER A 129 -15.59 -13.72 -13.47
C SER A 129 -14.73 -12.83 -12.56
N LEU A 130 -13.49 -13.22 -12.31
CA LEU A 130 -12.53 -12.43 -11.52
C LEU A 130 -11.99 -11.21 -12.27
N SER A 131 -12.06 -11.21 -13.61
CA SER A 131 -11.67 -10.06 -14.44
C SER A 131 -12.80 -9.04 -14.62
N SER A 132 -14.03 -9.40 -14.29
CA SER A 132 -15.18 -8.49 -14.46
C SER A 132 -15.11 -7.29 -13.52
N LYS A 133 -15.79 -6.20 -13.90
CA LYS A 133 -15.78 -4.94 -13.15
C LYS A 133 -16.36 -5.14 -11.75
N VAL A 134 -15.66 -4.60 -10.76
CA VAL A 134 -16.17 -4.51 -9.38
C VAL A 134 -17.17 -3.36 -9.31
N VAL A 135 -18.42 -3.66 -8.99
CA VAL A 135 -19.54 -2.70 -8.95
C VAL A 135 -19.85 -2.22 -7.54
N GLY A 136 -19.32 -2.91 -6.53
CA GLY A 136 -19.47 -2.54 -5.13
C GLY A 136 -18.74 -3.51 -4.21
N THR A 137 -18.92 -3.31 -2.91
CA THR A 137 -18.38 -4.18 -1.87
C THR A 137 -19.37 -4.36 -0.71
N VAL A 138 -19.26 -5.48 -0.01
CA VAL A 138 -20.04 -5.78 1.19
C VAL A 138 -19.13 -6.16 2.35
N ALA A 139 -19.52 -5.82 3.56
CA ALA A 139 -18.77 -6.09 4.78
C ALA A 139 -19.13 -7.45 5.36
N ASN A 140 -18.31 -7.89 6.31
CA ASN A 140 -18.56 -9.04 7.15
C ASN A 140 -19.96 -8.96 7.82
N GLY A 141 -20.65 -10.09 7.94
CA GLY A 141 -22.00 -10.18 8.52
C GLY A 141 -23.14 -9.77 7.58
N THR A 142 -22.86 -9.22 6.39
CA THR A 142 -23.91 -8.91 5.41
C THR A 142 -24.60 -10.18 4.94
N VAL A 143 -25.93 -10.21 4.92
CA VAL A 143 -26.70 -11.31 4.37
C VAL A 143 -26.94 -11.07 2.89
N VAL A 144 -26.65 -12.06 2.06
CA VAL A 144 -26.82 -12.05 0.61
C VAL A 144 -27.91 -13.05 0.27
N ILE A 145 -28.97 -12.59 -0.39
CA ILE A 145 -29.98 -13.47 -0.98
C ILE A 145 -29.63 -13.64 -2.44
N ALA A 146 -29.28 -14.85 -2.80
CA ALA A 146 -28.78 -15.17 -4.13
C ALA A 146 -29.40 -16.45 -4.68
N LYS A 147 -29.44 -16.53 -6.00
CA LYS A 147 -29.75 -17.75 -6.74
C LYS A 147 -28.43 -18.42 -7.12
N GLU A 148 -28.32 -19.71 -6.83
CA GLU A 148 -27.19 -20.50 -7.32
C GLU A 148 -27.39 -20.72 -8.82
N GLU A 149 -26.50 -20.17 -9.63
CA GLU A 149 -26.52 -20.40 -11.07
C GLU A 149 -25.89 -21.78 -11.29
N LEU A 150 -26.74 -22.79 -11.54
CA LEU A 150 -26.25 -24.02 -12.15
C LEU A 150 -25.74 -23.62 -13.53
N SER A 151 -24.43 -23.71 -13.71
CA SER A 151 -23.79 -23.52 -15.00
C SER A 151 -24.22 -24.64 -15.95
N GLU A 152 -25.41 -24.52 -16.55
CA GLU A 152 -25.91 -25.44 -17.58
C GLU A 152 -24.91 -25.55 -18.76
N SER A 153 -24.09 -24.52 -18.95
CA SER A 153 -23.04 -24.40 -19.96
C SER A 153 -21.83 -25.31 -19.76
N ALA A 154 -21.63 -25.92 -18.58
CA ALA A 154 -20.47 -26.80 -18.34
C ALA A 154 -20.64 -28.22 -18.93
N SER A 155 -21.82 -28.54 -19.47
CA SER A 155 -22.09 -29.84 -20.10
C SER A 155 -21.38 -30.08 -21.43
N SER A 156 -20.64 -29.09 -21.98
CA SER A 156 -20.03 -29.20 -23.32
C SER A 156 -18.49 -29.33 -23.36
N GLY A 157 -17.73 -29.32 -22.25
CA GLY A 157 -16.26 -29.20 -22.42
C GLY A 157 -15.28 -29.69 -21.36
N ALA A 158 -15.69 -29.99 -20.13
CA ALA A 158 -14.74 -30.51 -19.14
C ALA A 158 -15.50 -31.25 -18.03
N ARG A 159 -15.84 -32.52 -18.27
CA ARG A 159 -15.99 -33.45 -17.15
C ARG A 159 -14.62 -33.53 -16.48
N LEU A 160 -14.46 -32.82 -15.36
CA LEU A 160 -13.55 -33.24 -14.31
C LEU A 160 -14.05 -34.62 -13.87
N THR A 161 -13.59 -35.67 -14.54
CA THR A 161 -13.74 -37.04 -14.07
C THR A 161 -13.12 -37.09 -12.70
N ALA A 162 -13.96 -37.15 -11.67
CA ALA A 162 -13.53 -37.58 -10.35
C ALA A 162 -12.74 -38.89 -10.57
N PRO A 163 -11.47 -38.98 -10.12
CA PRO A 163 -10.74 -40.22 -10.22
C PRO A 163 -11.46 -41.23 -9.34
N SER A 164 -12.21 -42.13 -9.97
CA SER A 164 -12.69 -43.36 -9.35
C SER A 164 -11.49 -44.31 -9.18
N GLY A 165 -10.53 -43.88 -8.35
CA GLY A 165 -9.36 -44.66 -7.98
C GLY A 165 -9.62 -45.34 -6.65
N MET A 166 -9.73 -46.67 -6.69
CA MET A 166 -9.80 -47.51 -5.51
C MET A 166 -8.54 -47.34 -4.67
N CYS A 167 -8.66 -46.67 -3.53
CA CYS A 167 -7.71 -46.78 -2.42
C CYS A 167 -8.49 -47.26 -1.20
N GLU A 168 -8.73 -48.58 -1.13
CA GLU A 168 -8.90 -49.26 0.15
C GLU A 168 -7.53 -49.34 0.82
N GLY A 169 -7.33 -48.62 1.92
CA GLY A 169 -6.08 -48.71 2.65
C GLY A 169 -5.91 -47.68 3.76
N LEU A 170 -6.42 -48.04 4.94
CA LEU A 170 -6.07 -47.56 6.27
C LEU A 170 -6.66 -46.21 6.72
N ALA A 171 -7.62 -46.35 7.64
CA ALA A 171 -8.34 -45.32 8.36
C ALA A 171 -7.53 -44.75 9.54
N ALA A 172 -7.61 -43.43 9.72
CA ALA A 172 -7.85 -42.78 11.02
C ALA A 172 -8.21 -41.28 10.84
N ASP A 173 -9.47 -40.94 11.21
CA ASP A 173 -9.96 -39.66 11.77
C ASP A 173 -9.92 -38.32 10.99
N SER A 174 -9.87 -38.29 9.65
CA SER A 174 -9.95 -37.02 8.88
C SER A 174 -11.26 -36.78 8.09
N THR A 175 -12.31 -37.58 8.34
CA THR A 175 -13.45 -37.71 7.41
C THR A 175 -14.45 -36.53 7.42
N SER A 176 -14.45 -35.65 8.42
CA SER A 176 -15.47 -34.60 8.55
C SER A 176 -15.20 -33.36 7.70
N ALA A 177 -13.93 -32.96 7.50
CA ALA A 177 -13.59 -31.80 6.69
C ALA A 177 -13.74 -32.06 5.19
N GLN A 178 -13.49 -33.29 4.75
CA GLN A 178 -13.51 -33.65 3.33
C GLN A 178 -14.93 -33.72 2.77
N GLN A 179 -15.90 -34.18 3.58
CA GLN A 179 -17.33 -34.18 3.20
C GLN A 179 -17.90 -32.76 3.04
N ALA A 180 -17.39 -31.77 3.78
CA ALA A 180 -17.82 -30.38 3.67
C ALA A 180 -17.39 -29.71 2.36
N THR A 181 -16.31 -30.20 1.72
CA THR A 181 -15.78 -29.58 0.47
C THR A 181 -16.55 -30.00 -0.78
N SER A 182 -17.17 -31.19 -0.78
CA SER A 182 -17.96 -31.69 -1.92
C SER A 182 -19.31 -30.98 -2.11
N ALA A 183 -19.72 -30.11 -1.17
CA ALA A 183 -21.02 -29.45 -1.16
C ALA A 183 -21.05 -28.06 -1.81
N ILE A 184 -19.92 -27.56 -2.30
CA ILE A 184 -19.86 -26.24 -2.94
C ILE A 184 -20.33 -26.38 -4.39
N GLY A 185 -21.63 -26.18 -4.61
CA GLY A 185 -22.27 -26.37 -5.93
C GLY A 185 -21.71 -25.45 -7.01
N SER A 186 -21.87 -24.13 -6.85
CA SER A 186 -21.36 -23.11 -7.78
C SER A 186 -20.38 -22.15 -7.11
N LEU A 187 -19.32 -21.79 -7.83
CA LEU A 187 -18.30 -20.84 -7.40
C LEU A 187 -18.81 -19.40 -7.38
N TRP A 188 -19.81 -19.10 -8.22
CA TRP A 188 -20.43 -17.78 -8.31
C TRP A 188 -21.91 -17.87 -7.97
N VAL A 189 -22.39 -16.87 -7.24
CA VAL A 189 -23.83 -16.74 -6.94
C VAL A 189 -24.38 -15.46 -7.55
N HIS A 190 -25.56 -15.57 -8.14
CA HIS A 190 -26.27 -14.43 -8.71
C HIS A 190 -27.08 -13.74 -7.60
N VAL A 191 -26.65 -12.54 -7.21
CA VAL A 191 -27.21 -11.80 -6.10
C VAL A 191 -28.49 -11.09 -6.49
N MET A 192 -29.58 -11.42 -5.78
CA MET A 192 -30.89 -10.79 -5.95
C MET A 192 -31.03 -9.55 -5.07
N ARG A 193 -30.60 -9.65 -3.81
CA ARG A 193 -30.61 -8.54 -2.85
C ARG A 193 -29.62 -8.74 -1.71
N PHE A 194 -29.32 -7.63 -1.03
CA PHE A 194 -28.54 -7.62 0.20
C PHE A 194 -29.44 -7.24 1.38
N GLU A 195 -29.25 -7.93 2.49
CA GLU A 195 -29.84 -7.62 3.79
C GLU A 195 -28.66 -7.25 4.71
N ALA A 196 -28.46 -5.95 4.92
CA ALA A 196 -27.40 -5.47 5.80
C ALA A 196 -27.89 -5.54 7.24
N GLN A 197 -27.18 -6.27 8.10
CA GLN A 197 -27.47 -6.28 9.53
C GLN A 197 -27.08 -4.95 10.20
N GLU A 198 -26.09 -4.26 9.61
CA GLU A 198 -25.62 -2.94 10.04
C GLU A 198 -25.76 -1.92 8.91
N PRO A 199 -26.10 -0.65 9.21
CA PRO A 199 -26.30 0.40 8.21
C PRO A 199 -25.06 0.70 7.34
N MET A 200 -23.87 0.25 7.74
CA MET A 200 -22.62 0.41 6.99
C MET A 200 -22.16 -0.85 6.23
N GLY A 201 -22.97 -1.92 6.26
CA GLY A 201 -22.57 -3.23 5.72
C GLY A 201 -22.40 -3.27 4.20
N VAL A 202 -23.16 -2.47 3.45
CA VAL A 202 -23.15 -2.48 1.99
C VAL A 202 -22.66 -1.13 1.48
N SER A 203 -21.52 -1.09 0.78
CA SER A 203 -21.11 0.14 0.07
C SER A 203 -22.05 0.39 -1.10
N GLU A 204 -22.22 1.65 -1.51
CA GLU A 204 -23.01 2.03 -2.69
C GLU A 204 -22.69 1.13 -3.90
N ILE A 205 -23.66 0.30 -4.30
CA ILE A 205 -23.50 -0.64 -5.41
C ILE A 205 -23.98 0.03 -6.69
N LYS A 206 -23.04 0.33 -7.59
CA LYS A 206 -23.35 0.94 -8.88
C LYS A 206 -23.76 -0.14 -9.87
N ARG A 207 -25.06 -0.33 -10.07
CA ARG A 207 -25.58 -1.27 -11.08
C ARG A 207 -25.08 -0.83 -12.46
N ASP A 208 -24.39 -1.74 -13.14
CA ASP A 208 -23.93 -1.49 -14.50
C ASP A 208 -25.07 -1.78 -15.47
N ALA A 209 -25.48 -0.78 -16.26
CA ALA A 209 -26.51 -0.96 -17.26
C ALA A 209 -26.09 -2.00 -18.32
N ALA A 210 -24.78 -2.13 -18.58
CA ALA A 210 -24.25 -3.09 -19.53
C ALA A 210 -24.45 -4.55 -19.10
N SER A 211 -24.47 -4.83 -17.80
CA SER A 211 -24.74 -6.18 -17.27
C SER A 211 -26.23 -6.45 -17.05
N GLY A 212 -27.13 -5.59 -17.54
CA GLY A 212 -28.55 -5.68 -17.22
C GLY A 212 -28.86 -5.46 -15.74
N GLY A 213 -27.92 -4.90 -14.98
CA GLY A 213 -28.02 -4.73 -13.53
C GLY A 213 -27.81 -6.01 -12.72
N TYR A 214 -27.35 -7.10 -13.33
CA TYR A 214 -27.00 -8.34 -12.62
C TYR A 214 -25.77 -8.14 -11.74
N LEU A 215 -25.78 -8.80 -10.58
CA LEU A 215 -24.77 -8.69 -9.53
C LEU A 215 -24.28 -10.09 -9.16
N TYR A 216 -22.98 -10.29 -9.11
CA TYR A 216 -22.37 -11.58 -8.80
C TYR A 216 -21.42 -11.44 -7.63
N CYS A 217 -21.45 -12.44 -6.75
CA CYS A 217 -20.47 -12.60 -5.69
C CYS A 217 -19.76 -13.94 -5.84
N LEU A 218 -18.45 -13.93 -5.58
CA LEU A 218 -17.69 -15.16 -5.43
C LEU A 218 -18.16 -15.86 -4.16
N ARG A 219 -18.42 -17.17 -4.22
CA ARG A 219 -18.87 -17.95 -3.06
C ARG A 219 -17.75 -18.12 -2.06
N ARG A 220 -16.52 -18.46 -2.48
CA ARG A 220 -15.35 -18.56 -1.59
C ARG A 220 -14.06 -18.19 -2.31
N ASN A 221 -13.08 -17.69 -1.56
CA ASN A 221 -11.71 -17.51 -2.05
C ASN A 221 -10.78 -18.63 -1.58
N ALA A 222 -9.52 -18.57 -2.02
CA ALA A 222 -8.48 -19.55 -1.68
C ALA A 222 -8.12 -19.61 -0.18
N LEU A 223 -8.54 -18.63 0.62
CA LEU A 223 -8.33 -18.57 2.07
C LEU A 223 -9.56 -19.04 2.87
N GLY A 224 -10.65 -19.40 2.19
CA GLY A 224 -11.91 -19.84 2.80
C GLY A 224 -12.87 -18.70 3.17
N TYR A 225 -12.49 -17.43 3.04
CA TYR A 225 -13.44 -16.32 3.19
C TYR A 225 -14.44 -16.30 2.04
N GLY A 226 -15.64 -15.80 2.31
CA GLY A 226 -16.67 -15.61 1.30
C GLY A 226 -18.09 -15.68 1.85
N LEU A 227 -18.97 -16.33 1.12
CA LEU A 227 -20.38 -16.49 1.39
C LEU A 227 -20.66 -17.87 1.99
N TYR A 228 -21.27 -17.86 3.17
CA TYR A 228 -21.62 -19.07 3.92
C TYR A 228 -23.13 -19.29 3.92
N GLU A 229 -23.59 -20.44 3.45
CA GLU A 229 -25.02 -20.73 3.35
C GLU A 229 -25.66 -20.92 4.73
N VAL A 230 -26.65 -20.08 5.06
CA VAL A 230 -27.30 -20.06 6.38
C VAL A 230 -28.09 -21.34 6.60
N GLY A 231 -27.81 -22.04 7.69
CA GLY A 231 -28.47 -23.30 8.06
C GLY A 231 -27.88 -24.54 7.39
N VAL A 232 -26.91 -24.39 6.49
CA VAL A 232 -26.19 -25.50 5.83
C VAL A 232 -24.74 -25.52 6.29
N GLU A 233 -24.08 -24.37 6.32
CA GLU A 233 -22.66 -24.26 6.62
C GLU A 233 -22.44 -23.69 8.04
N PRO A 234 -21.45 -24.18 8.81
CA PRO A 234 -21.20 -23.71 10.16
C PRO A 234 -20.69 -22.26 10.15
N LEU A 235 -21.45 -21.36 10.79
CA LEU A 235 -21.07 -19.95 10.90
C LEU A 235 -20.03 -19.70 12.00
N ASP A 236 -20.06 -20.49 13.08
CA ASP A 236 -19.14 -20.36 14.23
C ASP A 236 -17.92 -21.29 14.15
N GLY A 237 -17.66 -21.85 12.97
CA GLY A 237 -16.56 -22.79 12.73
C GLY A 237 -15.32 -22.16 12.08
N PRO A 238 -14.24 -22.95 11.95
CA PRO A 238 -13.09 -22.59 11.13
C PRO A 238 -13.52 -22.28 9.69
N LEU A 239 -12.74 -21.45 9.00
CA LEU A 239 -13.02 -21.12 7.61
C LEU A 239 -12.89 -22.39 6.75
N ILE A 240 -13.86 -22.60 5.86
CA ILE A 240 -13.89 -23.80 5.03
C ILE A 240 -13.14 -23.45 3.75
N THR A 241 -11.92 -23.98 3.63
CA THR A 241 -11.06 -23.75 2.48
C THR A 241 -11.58 -24.47 1.24
N LEU A 242 -11.30 -23.89 0.07
CA LEU A 242 -11.58 -24.54 -1.20
C LEU A 242 -10.56 -25.66 -1.45
N PRO A 243 -10.96 -26.73 -2.18
CA PRO A 243 -10.03 -27.72 -2.70
C PRO A 243 -8.81 -27.06 -3.38
N GLU A 244 -7.62 -27.63 -3.18
CA GLU A 244 -6.36 -26.97 -3.59
C GLU A 244 -6.31 -26.66 -5.10
N ASN A 245 -6.93 -27.49 -5.93
CA ASN A 245 -7.06 -27.24 -7.38
C ASN A 245 -7.81 -25.92 -7.66
N LEU A 246 -8.99 -25.72 -7.06
CA LEU A 246 -9.77 -24.48 -7.23
C LEU A 246 -9.08 -23.29 -6.58
N SER A 247 -8.47 -23.50 -5.40
CA SER A 247 -7.69 -22.47 -4.73
C SER A 247 -6.50 -22.00 -5.59
N SER A 248 -5.78 -22.92 -6.21
CA SER A 248 -4.65 -22.61 -7.09
C SER A 248 -5.09 -21.85 -8.35
N GLU A 249 -6.21 -22.24 -8.96
CA GLU A 249 -6.78 -21.56 -10.12
C GLU A 249 -7.19 -20.13 -9.77
N LEU A 250 -7.92 -19.93 -8.67
CA LEU A 250 -8.32 -18.61 -8.18
C LEU A 250 -7.12 -17.71 -7.85
N ARG A 251 -6.03 -18.26 -7.29
CA ARG A 251 -4.79 -17.52 -7.06
C ARG A 251 -4.18 -17.07 -8.39
N SER A 252 -4.12 -17.96 -9.37
CA SER A 252 -3.58 -17.65 -10.70
C SER A 252 -4.41 -16.59 -11.45
N ASP A 253 -5.74 -16.67 -11.36
CA ASP A 253 -6.66 -15.71 -11.96
C ASP A 253 -6.58 -14.36 -11.26
N ALA A 254 -6.49 -14.35 -9.94
CA ALA A 254 -6.31 -13.11 -9.18
C ALA A 254 -4.98 -12.42 -9.53
N GLN A 255 -3.90 -13.19 -9.72
CA GLN A 255 -2.61 -12.68 -10.18
C GLN A 255 -2.70 -12.10 -11.59
N ARG A 256 -3.34 -12.80 -12.54
CA ARG A 256 -3.58 -12.30 -13.90
C ARG A 256 -4.40 -11.01 -13.90
N ALA A 257 -5.54 -11.00 -13.20
CA ALA A 257 -6.38 -9.82 -13.10
C ALA A 257 -5.70 -8.63 -12.37
N ALA A 258 -4.70 -8.89 -11.52
CA ALA A 258 -3.88 -7.84 -10.92
C ALA A 258 -2.81 -7.33 -11.90
N ALA A 259 -2.20 -8.22 -12.69
CA ALA A 259 -1.25 -7.88 -13.73
C ALA A 259 -1.90 -6.96 -14.78
N ASP A 260 -3.09 -7.31 -15.28
CA ASP A 260 -3.82 -6.50 -16.28
C ASP A 260 -4.04 -5.05 -15.80
N LYS A 261 -4.34 -4.86 -14.51
CA LYS A 261 -4.50 -3.52 -13.93
C LYS A 261 -3.20 -2.76 -13.79
N SER A 262 -2.08 -3.47 -13.60
CA SER A 262 -0.77 -2.85 -13.56
C SER A 262 -0.30 -2.38 -14.94
N GLU A 263 -0.85 -2.96 -16.02
CA GLU A 263 -0.58 -2.51 -17.39
C GLU A 263 -1.19 -1.14 -17.68
N ASP A 264 -2.39 -0.84 -17.17
CA ASP A 264 -3.01 0.49 -17.29
C ASP A 264 -2.25 1.57 -16.50
N VAL A 265 -1.75 1.20 -15.31
CA VAL A 265 -0.87 2.07 -14.52
C VAL A 265 0.44 2.28 -15.29
N SER A 266 1.03 1.21 -15.84
CA SER A 266 2.22 1.28 -16.69
C SER A 266 2.01 2.16 -17.93
N LEU A 267 0.85 2.11 -18.60
CA LEU A 267 0.53 2.95 -19.75
C LEU A 267 0.44 4.43 -19.35
N THR A 268 -0.25 4.74 -18.25
CA THR A 268 -0.36 6.11 -17.75
C THR A 268 1.03 6.68 -17.42
N TRP A 269 1.90 5.88 -16.80
CA TRP A 269 3.28 6.28 -16.53
C TRP A 269 4.17 6.31 -17.78
N LYS A 270 3.92 5.48 -18.79
CA LYS A 270 4.55 5.57 -20.12
C LYS A 270 4.18 6.88 -20.81
N LEU A 271 2.92 7.31 -20.74
CA LEU A 271 2.47 8.59 -21.29
C LEU A 271 3.07 9.78 -20.55
N LEU A 272 3.12 9.73 -19.21
CA LEU A 272 3.82 10.72 -18.40
C LEU A 272 5.33 10.76 -18.72
N GLY A 273 5.97 9.60 -18.86
CA GLY A 273 7.36 9.49 -19.27
C GLY A 273 7.63 10.03 -20.68
N ALA A 274 6.71 9.78 -21.62
CA ALA A 274 6.77 10.34 -22.96
C ALA A 274 6.60 11.87 -22.95
N ALA A 275 5.65 12.39 -22.17
CA ALA A 275 5.46 13.84 -22.02
C ALA A 275 6.69 14.54 -21.43
N GLU A 276 7.37 13.91 -20.45
CA GLU A 276 8.61 14.44 -19.89
C GLU A 276 9.81 14.30 -20.85
N SER A 277 9.84 13.25 -21.68
CA SER A 277 10.81 13.11 -22.77
C SER A 277 10.70 14.27 -23.75
N VAL A 278 9.47 14.65 -24.11
CA VAL A 278 9.19 15.82 -24.93
C VAL A 278 9.65 17.10 -24.23
N GLY A 279 9.42 17.24 -22.92
CA GLY A 279 9.93 18.37 -22.13
C GLY A 279 11.46 18.49 -22.13
N ARG A 280 12.19 17.36 -22.03
CA ARG A 280 13.65 17.36 -22.15
C ARG A 280 14.12 17.71 -23.56
N PHE A 281 13.42 17.24 -24.58
CA PHE A 281 13.71 17.59 -25.97
C PHE A 281 13.60 19.10 -26.21
N PHE A 282 12.54 19.75 -25.72
CA PHE A 282 12.41 21.21 -25.79
C PHE A 282 13.47 21.93 -24.96
N ASN A 283 13.85 21.43 -23.78
CA ASN A 283 14.95 21.99 -23.00
C ASN A 283 16.33 21.82 -23.65
N SER A 284 16.53 20.77 -24.46
CA SER A 284 17.76 20.61 -25.25
C SER A 284 17.77 21.55 -26.46
N MET A 285 16.61 21.81 -27.08
CA MET A 285 16.51 22.76 -28.18
C MET A 285 16.68 24.22 -27.72
N SER A 286 16.22 24.57 -26.51
CA SER A 286 16.35 25.93 -25.98
C SER A 286 17.76 26.29 -25.51
N ARG A 287 18.72 25.36 -25.56
CA ARG A 287 20.14 25.58 -25.27
C ARG A 287 21.05 25.51 -26.52
N ALA A 288 20.47 25.56 -27.71
CA ALA A 288 21.21 25.38 -28.97
C ALA A 288 21.91 26.64 -29.53
N ASP A 289 22.13 27.68 -28.72
CA ASP A 289 23.03 28.77 -29.09
C ASP A 289 24.34 28.64 -28.31
N GLU A 290 25.44 28.56 -29.06
CA GLU A 290 26.86 28.54 -28.67
C GLU A 290 27.48 27.19 -28.27
N GLY A 291 28.10 26.52 -29.26
CA GLY A 291 29.29 25.68 -29.04
C GLY A 291 29.14 24.22 -29.43
N GLY A 292 29.20 23.93 -30.74
CA GLY A 292 29.20 22.57 -31.28
C GLY A 292 30.51 21.83 -31.02
N ILE A 293 30.42 20.68 -30.34
CA ILE A 293 31.33 19.54 -30.51
C ILE A 293 30.44 18.30 -30.44
N SER A 294 30.17 17.71 -31.61
CA SER A 294 29.37 16.50 -31.76
C SER A 294 30.21 15.30 -31.32
N GLU A 295 30.20 15.01 -30.03
CA GLU A 295 30.81 13.79 -29.47
C GLU A 295 29.95 12.56 -29.85
N ASP A 296 30.61 11.57 -30.44
CA ASP A 296 30.10 10.30 -30.95
C ASP A 296 28.87 9.74 -30.20
N MET A 297 27.74 9.63 -30.92
CA MET A 297 26.56 8.89 -30.45
C MET A 297 26.87 7.40 -30.43
N LYS A 298 27.54 6.92 -29.37
CA LYS A 298 27.60 5.49 -29.07
C LYS A 298 26.16 4.95 -29.02
N PRO A 299 25.86 3.86 -29.75
CA PRO A 299 24.52 3.29 -29.79
C PRO A 299 24.06 3.01 -28.36
N GLN A 300 23.03 3.74 -27.94
CA GLN A 300 22.49 3.69 -26.60
C GLN A 300 21.97 2.26 -26.39
N VAL A 301 22.74 1.45 -25.67
CA VAL A 301 22.39 0.08 -25.29
C VAL A 301 20.97 0.14 -24.74
N ARG A 302 20.03 -0.52 -25.43
CA ARG A 302 18.60 -0.57 -25.08
C ARG A 302 18.46 -1.22 -23.71
N ARG A 303 18.60 -0.43 -22.65
CA ARG A 303 18.24 -0.85 -21.30
C ARG A 303 16.76 -1.17 -21.30
N ARG A 304 16.41 -2.26 -20.64
CA ARG A 304 15.01 -2.66 -20.50
C ARG A 304 14.26 -1.52 -19.81
N PRO A 305 13.07 -1.12 -20.30
CA PRO A 305 12.30 -0.03 -19.71
C PRO A 305 12.16 -0.17 -18.19
N GLU A 306 12.00 -1.39 -17.69
CA GLU A 306 11.88 -1.75 -16.27
C GLU A 306 13.08 -1.26 -15.45
N GLU A 307 14.31 -1.44 -15.95
CA GLU A 307 15.52 -0.97 -15.27
C GLU A 307 15.59 0.56 -15.21
N VAL A 308 15.13 1.23 -16.27
CA VAL A 308 15.08 2.70 -16.31
C VAL A 308 14.10 3.23 -15.26
N PHE A 309 12.95 2.56 -15.09
CA PHE A 309 11.99 2.91 -14.06
C PHE A 309 12.54 2.68 -12.65
N GLU A 310 13.19 1.54 -12.39
CA GLU A 310 13.78 1.25 -11.08
C GLU A 310 14.88 2.25 -10.72
N VAL A 311 15.77 2.56 -11.67
CA VAL A 311 16.82 3.57 -11.47
C VAL A 311 16.19 4.93 -11.17
N ARG A 312 15.11 5.30 -11.87
CA ARG A 312 14.44 6.58 -11.66
C ARG A 312 13.72 6.65 -10.32
N GLN A 313 12.99 5.60 -9.93
CA GLN A 313 12.35 5.53 -8.61
C GLN A 313 13.39 5.57 -7.50
N ARG A 314 14.51 4.87 -7.68
CA ARG A 314 15.65 4.90 -6.77
C ARG A 314 16.20 6.31 -6.61
N GLU A 315 16.47 7.03 -7.70
CA GLU A 315 16.96 8.40 -7.66
C GLU A 315 15.94 9.38 -7.04
N GLN A 316 14.65 9.20 -7.32
CA GLN A 316 13.58 9.98 -6.69
C GLN A 316 13.55 9.75 -5.17
N LEU A 317 13.65 8.49 -4.74
CA LEU A 317 13.68 8.14 -3.32
C LEU A 317 14.91 8.74 -2.62
N LYS A 318 16.10 8.68 -3.26
CA LYS A 318 17.30 9.34 -2.73
C LYS A 318 17.09 10.84 -2.55
N LYS A 319 16.51 11.50 -3.55
CA LYS A 319 16.24 12.95 -3.51
C LYS A 319 15.25 13.32 -2.39
N SER A 320 14.18 12.55 -2.24
CA SER A 320 13.21 12.75 -1.15
C SER A 320 13.83 12.49 0.22
N ALA A 321 14.62 11.42 0.36
CA ALA A 321 15.33 11.11 1.60
C ALA A 321 16.33 12.23 1.99
N GLY A 322 17.12 12.72 1.03
CA GLY A 322 18.06 13.81 1.24
C GLY A 322 17.38 15.13 1.64
N THR A 323 16.22 15.44 1.05
CA THR A 323 15.41 16.61 1.41
C THR A 323 14.90 16.51 2.85
N LEU A 324 14.29 15.37 3.22
CA LEU A 324 13.80 15.15 4.58
C LEU A 324 14.94 15.15 5.59
N LYS A 325 16.08 14.53 5.27
CA LYS A 325 17.26 14.49 6.13
C LYS A 325 17.71 15.90 6.49
N LYS A 326 17.84 16.78 5.50
CA LYS A 326 18.22 18.19 5.70
C LYS A 326 17.21 18.95 6.54
N ALA A 327 15.92 18.76 6.31
CA ALA A 327 14.87 19.41 7.09
C ALA A 327 14.90 18.96 8.56
N THR A 328 15.02 17.66 8.82
CA THR A 328 15.11 17.10 10.17
C THR A 328 16.40 17.53 10.88
N GLN A 329 17.54 17.53 10.19
CA GLN A 329 18.81 18.04 10.75
C GLN A 329 18.72 19.52 11.15
N LYS A 330 18.02 20.35 10.36
CA LYS A 330 17.74 21.75 10.71
C LYS A 330 16.88 21.85 11.98
N ILE A 331 15.87 21.00 12.15
CA ILE A 331 15.05 20.95 13.38
C ILE A 331 15.93 20.60 14.58
N ILE A 332 16.72 19.51 14.49
CA ILE A 332 17.64 19.09 15.56
C ILE A 332 18.59 20.22 15.95
N SER A 333 19.22 20.86 14.96
CA SER A 333 20.17 21.95 15.18
C SER A 333 19.54 23.20 15.83
N LYS A 334 18.23 23.39 15.69
CA LYS A 334 17.49 24.56 16.20
C LYS A 334 16.69 24.28 17.48
N ALA A 335 16.40 23.02 17.80
CA ALA A 335 15.77 22.63 19.06
C ALA A 335 16.66 22.92 20.28
N GLY A 336 17.98 22.94 20.08
CA GLY A 336 18.95 23.33 21.13
C GLY A 336 18.90 22.39 22.34
N ALA A 337 19.07 22.97 23.54
CA ALA A 337 19.10 22.24 24.80
C ALA A 337 17.72 21.92 25.39
N SER A 338 16.63 22.15 24.65
CA SER A 338 15.27 21.73 25.05
C SER A 338 14.90 20.46 24.29
N PRO A 339 15.33 19.27 24.76
CA PRO A 339 15.18 18.02 24.02
C PRO A 339 13.75 17.49 24.00
N ASP A 340 12.90 17.96 24.93
CA ASP A 340 11.64 17.27 25.25
C ASP A 340 10.50 17.54 24.26
N ASP A 341 10.60 18.57 23.41
CA ASP A 341 9.55 18.82 22.41
C ASP A 341 10.03 19.59 21.16
N ALA A 342 10.99 19.01 20.43
CA ALA A 342 11.50 19.59 19.18
C ALA A 342 10.41 19.81 18.09
N LEU A 343 9.25 19.16 18.24
CA LEU A 343 8.12 19.23 17.32
C LEU A 343 6.97 20.09 17.87
N ALA A 344 7.11 20.72 19.04
CA ALA A 344 6.13 21.62 19.64
C ALA A 344 5.73 22.74 18.67
N GLY A 345 4.44 22.90 18.40
CA GLY A 345 3.91 23.97 17.55
C GLY A 345 3.79 23.63 16.06
N MET A 346 4.22 22.43 15.64
CA MET A 346 3.93 21.93 14.31
C MET A 346 2.43 21.58 14.15
N PRO A 347 1.81 21.77 12.98
CA PRO A 347 0.42 21.34 12.76
C PRO A 347 0.24 19.86 13.13
N LYS A 348 -0.78 19.56 13.94
CA LYS A 348 -1.00 18.22 14.54
C LYS A 348 -1.02 17.09 13.50
N GLU A 349 -1.62 17.33 12.34
CA GLU A 349 -1.68 16.35 11.25
C GLU A 349 -0.28 16.03 10.68
N ILE A 350 0.55 17.06 10.49
CA ILE A 350 1.93 16.89 9.98
C ILE A 350 2.77 16.18 11.04
N CYS A 351 2.66 16.60 12.30
CA CYS A 351 3.37 15.96 13.42
C CYS A 351 3.01 14.47 13.53
N ARG A 352 1.72 14.13 13.46
CA ARG A 352 1.24 12.74 13.52
C ARG A 352 1.75 11.90 12.34
N ARG A 353 1.71 12.43 11.12
CA ARG A 353 2.24 11.73 9.93
C ARG A 353 3.74 11.57 9.98
N PHE A 354 4.44 12.60 10.44
CA PHE A 354 5.88 12.56 10.60
C PHE A 354 6.28 11.52 11.64
N ALA A 355 5.62 11.50 12.80
CA ALA A 355 5.83 10.47 13.83
C ALA A 355 5.59 9.06 13.28
N ARG A 356 4.48 8.84 12.56
CA ARG A 356 4.19 7.55 11.91
C ARG A 356 5.29 7.12 10.95
N LEU A 357 5.72 8.02 10.07
CA LEU A 357 6.79 7.73 9.09
C LEU A 357 8.09 7.34 9.80
N ARG A 358 8.45 8.05 10.88
CA ARG A 358 9.64 7.74 11.69
C ARG A 358 9.55 6.36 12.33
N SER A 359 8.42 6.05 12.98
CA SER A 359 8.19 4.74 13.59
C SER A 359 8.21 3.61 12.54
N SER A 360 7.53 3.77 11.41
CA SER A 360 7.52 2.78 10.33
C SER A 360 8.91 2.52 9.74
N MET A 361 9.73 3.57 9.56
CA MET A 361 11.12 3.42 9.13
C MET A 361 11.98 2.72 10.19
N ALA A 362 11.81 3.07 11.47
CA ALA A 362 12.54 2.45 12.57
C ALA A 362 12.18 0.96 12.73
N ASP A 363 10.89 0.61 12.62
CA ASP A 363 10.42 -0.78 12.71
C ASP A 363 10.93 -1.63 11.55
N THR A 364 10.89 -1.09 10.34
CA THR A 364 11.47 -1.77 9.16
C THR A 364 12.98 -1.99 9.32
N ALA A 365 13.69 -1.05 9.93
CA ALA A 365 15.13 -1.16 10.16
C ALA A 365 15.49 -2.23 11.22
N LYS A 366 14.60 -2.52 12.19
CA LYS A 366 14.83 -3.59 13.19
C LYS A 366 14.85 -4.99 12.57
N GLY A 367 14.15 -5.18 11.45
CA GLY A 367 14.13 -6.46 10.74
C GLY A 367 15.42 -6.79 9.99
N MET A 368 16.35 -5.83 9.87
CA MET A 368 17.64 -6.08 9.25
C MET A 368 18.68 -6.52 10.29
N PRO A 369 19.39 -7.64 10.06
CA PRO A 369 20.64 -7.89 10.74
C PRO A 369 21.63 -6.82 10.26
N LEU A 370 21.73 -5.72 11.00
CA LEU A 370 22.85 -4.80 10.82
C LEU A 370 24.11 -5.61 11.13
N VAL A 371 24.90 -5.88 10.09
CA VAL A 371 26.30 -6.28 10.25
C VAL A 371 27.01 -5.07 10.84
N ALA A 372 26.83 -4.85 12.13
CA ALA A 372 27.53 -3.84 12.89
C ALA A 372 28.85 -4.45 13.37
N PRO A 373 29.96 -3.69 13.35
CA PRO A 373 31.17 -4.07 14.06
C PRO A 373 30.82 -4.24 15.54
N GLN A 374 31.19 -5.38 16.09
CA GLN A 374 30.95 -5.81 17.46
C GLN A 374 31.66 -4.84 18.42
N VAL A 375 30.95 -3.80 18.87
CA VAL A 375 31.38 -2.97 20.00
C VAL A 375 30.41 -3.31 21.13
N ASP A 376 30.94 -3.89 22.21
CA ASP A 376 30.21 -4.37 23.38
C ASP A 376 29.31 -3.28 23.96
N ALA A 377 28.06 -3.24 23.51
CA ALA A 377 27.03 -2.35 24.04
C ALA A 377 26.17 -3.12 25.04
N THR A 378 26.32 -2.76 26.31
CA THR A 378 25.53 -3.21 27.46
C THR A 378 24.03 -3.07 27.17
N PRO A 379 23.18 -4.06 27.52
CA PRO A 379 21.75 -4.02 27.21
C PRO A 379 21.06 -2.87 27.97
N ALA A 380 20.80 -1.77 27.26
CA ALA A 380 20.10 -0.61 27.79
C ALA A 380 18.61 -0.95 27.95
N THR A 381 18.16 -0.90 29.21
CA THR A 381 16.75 -0.94 29.64
C THR A 381 15.87 -0.08 28.74
N THR A 382 14.89 -0.70 28.10
CA THR A 382 13.80 -0.09 27.32
C THR A 382 12.99 0.87 28.19
N ARG A 383 13.49 2.09 28.38
CA ARG A 383 12.65 3.24 28.73
C ARG A 383 11.91 3.65 27.47
N THR A 384 10.61 3.89 27.59
CA THR A 384 9.76 4.58 26.61
C THR A 384 10.34 5.98 26.38
N ALA A 385 11.40 6.07 25.58
CA ALA A 385 11.95 7.33 25.13
C ALA A 385 10.83 8.06 24.38
N GLY A 386 10.51 9.28 24.81
CA GLY A 386 9.41 10.06 24.25
C GLY A 386 9.49 10.13 22.73
N GLU A 387 8.45 9.65 22.06
CA GLU A 387 8.34 9.74 20.61
C GLU A 387 8.44 11.22 20.20
N GLY A 388 9.42 11.55 19.35
CA GLY A 388 9.65 12.93 18.89
C GLY A 388 10.76 13.70 19.59
N GLY A 389 11.47 13.10 20.55
CA GLY A 389 12.69 13.70 21.11
C GLY A 389 13.85 13.78 20.10
N VAL A 390 14.85 14.61 20.41
CA VAL A 390 16.10 14.74 19.63
C VAL A 390 16.75 13.39 19.26
N PRO A 391 16.95 12.42 20.18
CA PRO A 391 17.62 11.15 19.82
C PRO A 391 16.84 10.31 18.80
N ASP A 392 15.51 10.39 18.83
CA ASP A 392 14.63 9.72 17.87
C ASP A 392 14.73 10.38 16.48
N LEU A 393 14.83 11.71 16.44
CA LEU A 393 15.11 12.45 15.19
C LEU A 393 16.51 12.15 14.62
N GLU A 394 17.53 12.01 15.47
CA GLU A 394 18.89 11.64 15.06
C GLU A 394 18.91 10.24 14.42
N ARG A 395 18.28 9.26 15.08
CA ARG A 395 18.11 7.91 14.51
C ARG A 395 17.38 7.94 13.18
N PHE A 396 16.34 8.76 13.04
CA PHE A 396 15.64 8.92 11.77
C PHE A 396 16.53 9.54 10.67
N VAL A 397 17.38 10.52 11.01
CA VAL A 397 18.36 11.12 10.10
C VAL A 397 19.36 10.08 9.60
N GLU A 398 19.82 9.16 10.45
CA GLU A 398 20.70 8.05 10.05
C GLU A 398 20.03 7.12 9.05
N LEU A 399 18.76 6.76 9.28
CA LEU A 399 17.98 5.93 8.37
C LEU A 399 17.79 6.62 7.00
N LEU A 400 17.51 7.92 7.00
CA LEU A 400 17.43 8.70 5.76
C LEU A 400 18.78 8.82 5.05
N ALA A 401 19.89 8.98 5.79
CA ALA A 401 21.23 9.01 5.23
C ALA A 401 21.62 7.67 4.58
N ARG A 402 21.21 6.55 5.19
CA ARG A 402 21.34 5.22 4.61
C ARG A 402 20.53 5.12 3.32
N LEU A 403 19.27 5.56 3.37
CA LEU A 403 18.35 5.54 2.23
C LEU A 403 18.87 6.36 1.03
N GLU A 404 19.45 7.53 1.31
CA GLU A 404 20.09 8.41 0.32
C GLU A 404 21.31 7.76 -0.33
N ARG A 405 22.15 7.04 0.44
CA ARG A 405 23.34 6.36 -0.10
C ARG A 405 22.98 5.15 -0.95
N THR A 406 22.10 4.28 -0.46
CA THR A 406 21.79 3.00 -1.13
C THR A 406 20.69 3.14 -2.19
N GLY A 407 19.85 4.18 -2.08
CA GLY A 407 18.65 4.35 -2.90
C GLY A 407 17.51 3.39 -2.54
N GLY A 408 17.57 2.78 -1.37
CA GLY A 408 16.62 1.77 -0.90
C GLY A 408 17.34 0.60 -0.25
N TRP A 409 16.60 -0.20 0.52
CA TRP A 409 17.02 -1.53 0.94
C TRP A 409 15.87 -2.51 0.66
N PRO A 410 16.16 -3.81 0.45
CA PRO A 410 15.15 -4.80 0.05
C PRO A 410 13.94 -4.86 0.99
N GLU A 411 14.18 -4.68 2.28
CA GLU A 411 13.17 -4.74 3.35
C GLU A 411 12.30 -3.49 3.40
N LEU A 412 12.73 -2.40 2.76
CA LEU A 412 11.93 -1.18 2.63
C LEU A 412 10.84 -1.43 1.59
N GLY A 413 9.67 -1.90 2.03
CA GLY A 413 8.52 -2.18 1.19
C GLY A 413 8.15 -1.01 0.26
N SER A 414 7.52 -1.31 -0.88
CA SER A 414 7.11 -0.31 -1.87
C SER A 414 6.22 0.80 -1.29
N GLU A 415 5.35 0.43 -0.34
CA GLU A 415 4.46 1.36 0.35
C GLU A 415 5.24 2.41 1.14
N LEU A 416 6.20 1.99 1.97
CA LEU A 416 7.01 2.90 2.77
C LEU A 416 7.93 3.77 1.90
N ARG A 417 8.46 3.22 0.79
CA ARG A 417 9.20 4.02 -0.21
C ARG A 417 8.32 5.14 -0.79
N GLN A 418 7.08 4.81 -1.16
CA GLN A 418 6.13 5.79 -1.68
C GLN A 418 5.69 6.79 -0.61
N GLU A 419 5.57 6.36 0.65
CA GLU A 419 5.27 7.24 1.78
C GLU A 419 6.37 8.27 2.01
N VAL A 420 7.65 7.88 2.00
CA VAL A 420 8.80 8.81 2.09
C VAL A 420 8.75 9.86 0.98
N VAL A 421 8.52 9.43 -0.27
CA VAL A 421 8.44 10.35 -1.43
C VAL A 421 7.22 11.28 -1.29
N SER A 422 6.06 10.73 -0.98
CA SER A 422 4.80 11.47 -0.82
C SER A 422 4.88 12.49 0.31
N PHE A 423 5.42 12.09 1.46
CA PHE A 423 5.62 12.95 2.63
C PHE A 423 6.63 14.06 2.31
N SER A 424 7.76 13.73 1.69
CA SER A 424 8.75 14.73 1.26
C SER A 424 8.15 15.76 0.31
N ASN A 425 7.37 15.34 -0.68
CA ASN A 425 6.80 16.26 -1.66
C ASN A 425 5.74 17.18 -1.06
N LYS A 426 4.99 16.71 -0.06
CA LYS A 426 3.88 17.46 0.53
C LYS A 426 4.30 18.31 1.73
N HIS A 427 5.21 17.82 2.56
CA HIS A 427 5.43 18.37 3.91
C HIS A 427 6.87 18.81 4.21
N ALA A 428 7.81 18.64 3.27
CA ALA A 428 9.20 19.09 3.53
C ALA A 428 9.30 20.61 3.78
N ALA A 429 8.55 21.42 3.03
CA ALA A 429 8.52 22.88 3.21
C ALA A 429 7.94 23.28 4.58
N ASP A 430 6.98 22.51 5.10
CA ASP A 430 6.40 22.73 6.42
C ASP A 430 7.44 22.47 7.52
N LEU A 431 8.19 21.36 7.40
CA LEU A 431 9.30 21.05 8.32
C LEU A 431 10.39 22.12 8.30
N GLU A 432 10.75 22.64 7.13
CA GLU A 432 11.72 23.72 7.03
C GLU A 432 11.22 25.04 7.61
N THR A 433 9.92 25.33 7.44
CA THR A 433 9.29 26.51 8.04
C THR A 433 9.24 26.40 9.55
N HIS A 434 8.93 25.22 10.08
CA HIS A 434 9.02 24.91 11.51
C HIS A 434 10.44 25.12 12.06
N ALA A 435 11.45 24.56 11.40
CA ALA A 435 12.85 24.73 11.78
C ALA A 435 13.28 26.21 11.83
N ARG A 436 12.79 27.03 10.88
CA ARG A 436 13.02 28.48 10.89
C ARG A 436 12.30 29.18 12.03
N GLY A 437 11.10 28.71 12.41
CA GLY A 437 10.33 29.21 13.56
C GLY A 437 11.04 28.98 14.89
N LEU A 438 11.57 27.76 15.10
CA LEU A 438 12.33 27.40 16.30
C LEU A 438 13.53 28.33 16.54
N GLY A 439 14.26 28.65 15.47
CA GLY A 439 15.41 29.56 15.57
C GLY A 439 15.06 31.00 15.99
N LYS A 440 13.82 31.45 15.80
CA LYS A 440 13.37 32.79 16.24
C LYS A 440 12.96 32.81 17.71
N ALA A 441 12.27 31.75 18.17
CA ALA A 441 11.79 31.67 19.55
C ALA A 441 12.95 31.64 20.57
N SER A 442 14.05 30.96 20.24
CA SER A 442 15.22 30.87 21.12
C SER A 442 15.98 32.19 21.32
N GLY A 443 15.84 33.17 20.42
CA GLY A 443 16.63 34.41 20.45
C GLY A 443 16.04 35.56 21.27
N VAL A 444 14.79 35.44 21.74
CA VAL A 444 14.08 36.55 22.41
C VAL A 444 14.16 36.45 23.94
N ALA A 445 14.61 35.32 24.50
CA ALA A 445 14.55 35.06 25.94
C ALA A 445 15.74 35.60 26.76
N GLU A 446 16.84 36.06 26.14
CA GLU A 446 18.00 36.61 26.86
C GLU A 446 18.32 38.05 26.47
N ARG A 447 17.33 38.95 26.60
CA ARG A 447 17.68 40.36 26.84
C ARG A 447 17.61 40.57 28.36
N PRO A 448 18.75 40.59 29.08
CA PRO A 448 18.73 40.94 30.50
C PRO A 448 18.14 42.35 30.61
N VAL A 449 17.00 42.44 31.29
CA VAL A 449 16.36 43.69 31.64
C VAL A 449 17.17 44.31 32.78
N SER A 450 18.38 44.79 32.46
CA SER A 450 19.11 45.74 33.28
C SER A 450 18.89 47.13 32.71
N PHE A 451 17.74 47.72 33.02
CA PHE A 451 17.63 49.18 33.14
C PHE A 451 16.57 49.52 34.17
N GLU A 452 16.99 49.45 35.43
CA GLU A 452 16.39 50.21 36.52
C GLU A 452 16.89 51.65 36.36
N GLY A 453 15.99 52.57 36.06
CA GLY A 453 16.34 53.94 35.69
C GLY A 453 15.13 54.84 35.63
N THR A 454 14.58 55.12 36.81
CA THR A 454 13.60 56.16 37.12
C THR A 454 13.96 57.51 36.49
N ALA A 455 13.06 58.09 35.67
CA ALA A 455 12.74 59.53 35.69
C ALA A 455 11.57 59.86 34.75
N ALA A 456 10.68 60.71 35.25
CA ALA A 456 9.52 61.28 34.59
C ALA A 456 9.88 62.10 33.34
N GLY A 457 9.00 62.08 32.33
CA GLY A 457 9.07 62.99 31.19
C GLY A 457 8.00 62.71 30.14
N SER A 458 7.04 63.64 30.00
CA SER A 458 5.96 63.69 29.02
C SER A 458 6.47 63.94 27.57
N PRO A 459 5.60 63.86 26.54
CA PRO A 459 5.96 63.42 25.19
C PRO A 459 6.41 64.55 24.26
N ALA A 460 7.39 64.27 23.41
CA ALA A 460 7.73 65.09 22.26
C ALA A 460 7.82 64.22 20.99
N GLN A 461 6.85 64.46 20.11
CA GLN A 461 6.93 64.38 18.66
C GLN A 461 8.36 64.39 18.08
N SER A 462 8.68 63.38 17.27
CA SER A 462 9.54 63.55 16.10
C SER A 462 9.35 62.40 15.12
N THR A 463 8.72 62.74 14.00
CA THR A 463 8.76 62.06 12.71
C THR A 463 10.20 61.88 12.21
N PRO A 464 10.46 60.82 11.44
CA PRO A 464 11.36 60.94 10.31
C PRO A 464 10.58 60.80 9.00
N SER A 465 10.37 61.97 8.38
CA SER A 465 10.19 62.11 6.93
C SER A 465 11.43 61.62 6.20
N GLY A 466 11.23 60.81 5.17
CA GLY A 466 12.23 60.39 4.19
C GLY A 466 11.71 59.13 3.51
N GLY A 467 10.98 59.18 2.39
CA GLY A 467 11.30 59.96 1.20
C GLY A 467 11.81 58.98 0.14
N GLY A 468 10.90 58.22 -0.46
CA GLY A 468 11.21 57.18 -1.44
C GLY A 468 9.96 56.77 -2.21
N LEU A 469 9.37 57.72 -2.94
CA LEU A 469 8.28 57.46 -3.88
C LEU A 469 8.84 56.74 -5.11
N LEU A 470 8.73 55.42 -5.15
CA LEU A 470 8.79 54.68 -6.40
C LEU A 470 7.42 54.82 -7.09
N PRO A 471 7.37 55.20 -8.39
CA PRO A 471 6.12 55.31 -9.11
C PRO A 471 5.49 53.92 -9.26
N LEU A 472 4.28 53.77 -8.71
CA LEU A 472 3.40 52.62 -8.89
C LEU A 472 3.09 52.43 -10.38
N LEU A 473 3.70 51.42 -10.98
CA LEU A 473 3.26 50.89 -12.26
C LEU A 473 1.85 50.28 -12.09
N PRO A 474 0.91 50.55 -13.02
CA PRO A 474 -0.42 49.96 -12.97
C PRO A 474 -0.33 48.43 -13.12
N PRO A 475 -1.21 47.67 -12.43
CA PRO A 475 -1.25 46.22 -12.53
C PRO A 475 -1.63 45.78 -13.95
N PRO A 476 -1.07 44.66 -14.45
CA PRO A 476 -1.36 44.14 -15.78
C PRO A 476 -2.83 43.72 -15.92
N PRO A 477 -3.43 43.88 -17.12
CA PRO A 477 -4.81 43.49 -17.37
C PRO A 477 -5.00 41.96 -17.24
N PRO A 478 -6.16 41.49 -16.78
CA PRO A 478 -6.44 40.07 -16.65
C PRO A 478 -6.50 39.39 -18.03
N PRO A 479 -6.08 38.11 -18.14
CA PRO A 479 -6.15 37.37 -19.39
C PRO A 479 -7.60 37.18 -19.82
N SER A 480 -7.92 37.59 -21.05
CA SER A 480 -9.22 37.39 -21.67
C SER A 480 -9.49 35.89 -21.83
N SER A 481 -10.38 35.34 -21.00
CA SER A 481 -10.85 33.97 -21.10
C SER A 481 -11.83 33.83 -22.28
N GLY A 482 -11.29 33.78 -23.50
CA GLY A 482 -12.03 33.44 -24.71
C GLY A 482 -11.90 31.95 -25.00
N VAL A 483 -12.60 31.08 -24.27
CA VAL A 483 -12.80 29.68 -24.68
C VAL A 483 -14.18 29.58 -25.33
N SER A 484 -14.17 29.67 -26.66
CA SER A 484 -15.33 29.41 -27.51
C SER A 484 -15.70 27.92 -27.40
N THR A 485 -16.82 27.63 -26.76
CA THR A 485 -17.46 26.31 -26.79
C THR A 485 -17.98 26.04 -28.19
N GLY A 486 -17.15 25.38 -29.00
CA GLY A 486 -17.57 24.77 -30.26
C GLY A 486 -18.57 23.65 -29.97
N ARG A 487 -19.84 23.91 -30.28
CA ARG A 487 -20.94 22.94 -30.28
C ARG A 487 -20.85 22.13 -31.58
N LEU A 488 -20.36 20.90 -31.50
CA LEU A 488 -20.48 19.93 -32.59
C LEU A 488 -21.94 19.45 -32.70
N ILE A 489 -22.46 19.51 -33.93
CA ILE A 489 -23.77 19.00 -34.36
C ILE A 489 -23.63 17.51 -34.68
#